data_AF-A0A4P8IJR0-F1
#
_entry.id   AF-A0A4P8IJR0-F1
#
_cell.length_a   1.000
_cell.length_b   1.000
_cell.length_c   1.000
_cell.angle_alpha   90.00
_cell.angle_beta   90.00
_cell.angle_gamma   90.00
#
_symmetry.space_group_name_H-M   'P 1'
#
loop_
_entity.id
_entity.type
_entity.pdbx_description
1 polymer ?
#
loop_
_entity_poly.entity_id
_entity_poly.type
_entity_poly.pdbx_seq_one_letter_code
_entity_poly.pdbx_strand_id
1 'polypeptide(L)'
;MAKVNMRRKRRGAGNDAKLFYRGMDLGDQPRFAALANTEFRDALVRANVIGCAYGLDYIDGSRQQVPVISLVGTNPEGLVDAFHQFEQWGCIEDGDAVDISILLKKDGTYDLWVGPEVHRLFYRTLPNAGLHRSLALNVSWIKRLDSTHEMVRDLKNYCATAFHPVKFLAATCDPARTTPQGMRTVQGWKGFVKFDLRVLDENDHPDDPRFQFDAPARKRDIPNEPDISPSDLSRLRERTLDIAFPVSRERVRRSNLLANVRAITGFDLVKEVQVVQAVINLMLSDYLHKGDRHYGRIKGDWKRSLWQAVMNHAERADGETQLSDQIPEVVAKQIELDVEYALGSQHLTIRDVPFKERQIMFLSMGFVDE
;
A
#
# COMPACT_ATOMS: atom_id res chain seq x y z
N MET A 1 -10.96 -76.33 -33.96
CA MET A 1 -10.16 -75.14 -34.31
C MET A 1 -10.74 -73.91 -33.61
N ALA A 2 -10.14 -73.48 -32.50
CA ALA A 2 -10.54 -72.27 -31.77
C ALA A 2 -9.41 -71.24 -31.87
N LYS A 3 -9.65 -70.11 -32.53
CA LYS A 3 -8.70 -69.00 -32.64
C LYS A 3 -8.77 -68.14 -31.37
N VAL A 4 -7.72 -68.21 -30.55
CA VAL A 4 -7.52 -67.32 -29.40
C VAL A 4 -7.03 -65.96 -29.91
N ASN A 5 -7.88 -64.95 -29.83
CA ASN A 5 -7.53 -63.56 -30.10
C ASN A 5 -6.74 -62.97 -28.90
N MET A 6 -5.41 -62.93 -29.01
CA MET A 6 -4.57 -62.13 -28.11
C MET A 6 -4.81 -60.63 -28.37
N ARG A 7 -5.71 -60.02 -27.60
CA ARG A 7 -5.75 -58.55 -27.45
C ARG A 7 -4.52 -58.11 -26.65
N ARG A 8 -3.50 -57.60 -27.35
CA ARG A 8 -2.44 -56.78 -26.75
C ARG A 8 -3.09 -55.60 -26.03
N LYS A 9 -3.13 -55.65 -24.70
CA LYS A 9 -3.40 -54.49 -23.83
C LYS A 9 -2.31 -53.45 -24.12
N ARG A 10 -2.62 -52.46 -24.96
CA ARG A 10 -1.85 -51.21 -25.03
C ARG A 10 -1.93 -50.60 -23.62
N ARG A 11 -0.83 -50.65 -22.87
CA ARG A 11 -0.61 -49.78 -21.72
C ARG A 11 -0.85 -48.36 -22.24
N GLY A 12 -1.92 -47.73 -21.77
CA GLY A 12 -2.09 -46.31 -21.96
C GLY A 12 -0.87 -45.65 -21.37
N ALA A 13 -0.06 -45.00 -22.22
CA ALA A 13 0.83 -43.96 -21.76
C ALA A 13 -0.08 -42.98 -21.03
N GLY A 14 0.11 -42.86 -19.71
CA GLY A 14 -0.51 -41.77 -18.97
C GLY A 14 -0.13 -40.49 -19.68
N ASN A 15 -1.10 -39.61 -19.88
CA ASN A 15 -0.83 -38.21 -20.19
C ASN A 15 -0.04 -37.62 -19.01
N ASP A 16 1.27 -37.86 -18.96
CA ASP A 16 2.19 -37.01 -18.23
C ASP A 16 2.14 -35.66 -18.94
N ALA A 17 1.18 -34.83 -18.54
CA ALA A 17 1.15 -33.44 -18.93
C ALA A 17 2.53 -32.87 -18.61
N LYS A 18 3.24 -32.41 -19.65
CA LYS A 18 4.58 -31.86 -19.55
C LYS A 18 4.60 -30.82 -18.43
N LEU A 19 5.30 -31.10 -17.33
CA LEU A 19 5.44 -30.18 -16.21
C LEU A 19 6.11 -28.91 -16.73
N PHE A 20 5.50 -27.76 -16.44
CA PHE A 20 6.02 -26.47 -16.84
C PHE A 20 6.51 -25.74 -15.60
N TYR A 21 7.83 -25.78 -15.36
CA TYR A 21 8.46 -25.10 -14.23
C TYR A 21 8.43 -23.59 -14.41
N ARG A 22 8.22 -22.87 -13.30
CA ARG A 22 8.02 -21.42 -13.28
C ARG A 22 8.84 -20.79 -12.16
N GLY A 23 9.32 -19.59 -12.43
CA GLY A 23 9.87 -18.69 -11.42
C GLY A 23 8.86 -17.65 -10.99
N MET A 24 9.19 -16.93 -9.92
CA MET A 24 8.43 -15.79 -9.44
C MET A 24 9.34 -14.78 -8.77
N ASP A 25 9.05 -13.50 -8.96
CA ASP A 25 9.66 -12.42 -8.20
C ASP A 25 8.69 -11.93 -7.13
N LEU A 26 9.06 -12.02 -5.85
CA LEU A 26 8.23 -11.56 -4.73
C LEU A 26 8.16 -10.02 -4.63
N GLY A 27 8.85 -9.29 -5.50
CA GLY A 27 8.63 -7.87 -5.76
C GLY A 27 7.42 -7.59 -6.67
N ASP A 28 6.96 -8.56 -7.47
CA ASP A 28 5.78 -8.45 -8.33
C ASP A 28 4.49 -8.66 -7.54
N GLN A 29 4.26 -7.74 -6.60
CA GLN A 29 3.13 -7.72 -5.66
C GLN A 29 1.78 -7.56 -6.38
N PRO A 30 0.70 -8.17 -5.86
CA PRO A 30 -0.64 -7.99 -6.41
C PRO A 30 -1.08 -6.55 -6.19
N ARG A 31 -1.90 -6.07 -7.12
CA ARG A 31 -2.44 -4.72 -7.07
C ARG A 31 -3.79 -4.71 -6.39
N PHE A 32 -3.94 -3.79 -5.46
CA PHE A 32 -5.20 -3.57 -4.78
C PHE A 32 -5.55 -2.10 -4.84
N ALA A 33 -6.83 -1.82 -5.05
CA ALA A 33 -7.37 -0.49 -4.92
C ALA A 33 -8.08 -0.39 -3.56
N ALA A 34 -7.63 0.51 -2.71
CA ALA A 34 -8.41 0.96 -1.56
C ALA A 34 -9.36 2.06 -2.01
N LEU A 35 -10.63 1.90 -1.70
CA LEU A 35 -11.71 2.81 -2.05
C LEU A 35 -12.19 3.47 -0.77
N ALA A 36 -12.10 4.80 -0.70
CA ALA A 36 -12.67 5.52 0.43
C ALA A 36 -14.19 5.59 0.35
N ASN A 37 -14.86 5.60 1.50
CA ASN A 37 -16.27 5.97 1.55
C ASN A 37 -16.42 7.43 1.08
N THR A 38 -17.35 7.69 0.17
CA THR A 38 -17.59 9.02 -0.41
C THR A 38 -18.76 9.75 0.24
N GLU A 39 -19.53 9.08 1.09
CA GLU A 39 -20.76 9.62 1.69
C GLU A 39 -20.50 10.87 2.56
N PHE A 40 -19.31 10.99 3.17
CA PHE A 40 -18.96 12.15 4.00
C PHE A 40 -18.99 13.45 3.19
N ARG A 41 -18.60 13.38 1.90
CA ARG A 41 -18.56 14.53 1.00
C ARG A 41 -19.98 15.02 0.75
N ASP A 42 -20.92 14.11 0.53
CA ASP A 42 -22.32 14.47 0.35
C ASP A 42 -22.93 14.98 1.67
N ALA A 43 -22.55 14.41 2.82
CA ALA A 43 -22.94 14.91 4.13
C ALA A 43 -22.44 16.34 4.39
N LEU A 44 -21.18 16.65 4.06
CA LEU A 44 -20.61 18.01 4.17
C LEU A 44 -21.27 19.00 3.18
N VAL A 45 -21.68 18.54 2.00
CA VAL A 45 -22.48 19.37 1.08
C VAL A 45 -23.85 19.65 1.68
N ARG A 46 -24.54 18.63 2.24
CA ARG A 46 -25.85 18.79 2.92
C ARG A 46 -25.76 19.66 4.18
N ALA A 47 -24.64 19.60 4.90
CA ALA A 47 -24.35 20.45 6.05
C ALA A 47 -24.34 21.94 5.70
N ASN A 48 -24.11 22.25 4.41
CA ASN A 48 -23.95 23.60 3.87
C ASN A 48 -22.96 24.39 4.74
N VAL A 49 -21.71 23.92 4.76
CA VAL A 49 -20.61 24.58 5.47
C VAL A 49 -20.34 25.92 4.83
N ILE A 50 -20.45 26.98 5.62
CA ILE A 50 -20.28 28.37 5.19
C ILE A 50 -18.96 28.96 5.65
N GLY A 51 -18.31 28.36 6.64
CA GLY A 51 -17.06 28.88 7.19
C GLY A 51 -16.43 28.01 8.25
N CYS A 52 -15.38 28.54 8.87
CA CYS A 52 -14.73 27.95 10.03
C CYS A 52 -14.69 28.97 11.17
N ALA A 53 -14.92 28.49 12.39
CA ALA A 53 -14.64 29.24 13.62
C ALA A 53 -13.34 28.73 14.23
N TYR A 54 -12.65 29.61 14.95
CA TYR A 54 -11.36 29.33 15.53
C TYR A 54 -11.32 29.73 17.01
N GLY A 55 -10.54 29.03 17.80
CA GLY A 55 -10.32 29.36 19.19
C GLY A 55 -9.29 28.46 19.86
N LEU A 56 -9.29 28.49 21.19
CA LEU A 56 -8.47 27.60 22.01
C LEU A 56 -9.39 26.78 22.90
N ASP A 57 -9.08 25.50 23.05
CA ASP A 57 -9.84 24.58 23.90
C ASP A 57 -8.91 23.53 24.51
N TYR A 58 -9.40 22.81 25.52
CA TYR A 58 -8.69 21.72 26.15
C TYR A 58 -9.01 20.40 25.45
N ILE A 59 -7.99 19.54 25.38
CA ILE A 59 -8.14 18.11 25.07
C ILE A 59 -8.34 17.37 26.38
N ASP A 60 -9.26 16.40 26.40
CA ASP A 60 -9.48 15.55 27.57
C ASP A 60 -8.16 14.91 28.02
N GLY A 61 -7.79 15.09 29.29
CA GLY A 61 -6.54 14.59 29.86
C GLY A 61 -5.32 15.51 29.70
N SER A 62 -5.41 16.60 28.92
CA SER A 62 -4.36 17.62 28.81
C SER A 62 -4.68 18.87 29.62
N ARG A 63 -3.65 19.48 30.21
CA ARG A 63 -3.75 20.79 30.90
C ARG A 63 -3.45 21.97 29.98
N GLN A 64 -2.97 21.71 28.77
CA GLN A 64 -2.60 22.73 27.81
C GLN A 64 -3.75 22.95 26.83
N GLN A 65 -4.06 24.22 26.56
CA GLN A 65 -4.99 24.57 25.49
C GLN A 65 -4.34 24.34 24.13
N VAL A 66 -5.13 23.84 23.20
CA VAL A 66 -4.73 23.62 21.82
C VAL A 66 -5.58 24.47 20.87
N PRO A 67 -5.07 24.79 19.67
CA PRO A 67 -5.87 25.40 18.62
C PRO A 67 -7.09 24.56 18.27
N VAL A 68 -8.20 25.24 18.01
CA VAL A 68 -9.45 24.63 17.55
C VAL A 68 -9.83 25.19 16.19
N ILE A 69 -10.22 24.30 15.29
CA ILE A 69 -10.96 24.64 14.07
C ILE A 69 -12.33 23.99 14.17
N SER A 70 -13.39 24.78 14.04
CA SER A 70 -14.76 24.29 13.98
C SER A 70 -15.36 24.53 12.61
N LEU A 71 -15.82 23.49 11.90
CA LEU A 71 -16.61 23.66 10.69
C LEU A 71 -17.97 24.24 11.05
N VAL A 72 -18.34 25.37 10.43
CA VAL A 72 -19.61 26.05 10.68
C VAL A 72 -20.56 25.78 9.53
N GLY A 73 -21.60 25.00 9.80
CA GLY A 73 -22.68 24.69 8.86
C GLY A 73 -24.01 25.30 9.25
N THR A 74 -24.97 25.25 8.33
CA THR A 74 -26.36 25.68 8.56
C THR A 74 -27.31 24.51 8.78
N ASN A 75 -26.88 23.28 8.46
CA ASN A 75 -27.62 22.06 8.71
C ASN A 75 -26.85 21.15 9.69
N PRO A 76 -27.33 20.98 10.94
CA PRO A 76 -26.68 20.15 11.96
C PRO A 76 -26.60 18.67 11.59
N GLU A 77 -27.62 18.11 10.94
CA GLU A 77 -27.68 16.68 10.64
C GLU A 77 -26.57 16.26 9.67
N GLY A 78 -26.31 17.08 8.63
CA GLY A 78 -25.21 16.83 7.71
C GLY A 78 -23.83 16.90 8.38
N LEU A 79 -23.66 17.76 9.39
CA LEU A 79 -22.41 17.81 10.17
C LEU A 79 -22.27 16.54 11.03
N VAL A 80 -23.32 16.13 11.73
CA VAL A 80 -23.31 14.89 12.52
C VAL A 80 -22.96 13.68 11.65
N ASP A 81 -23.62 13.54 10.49
CA ASP A 81 -23.37 12.45 9.54
C ASP A 81 -21.90 12.41 9.07
N ALA A 82 -21.34 13.57 8.69
CA ALA A 82 -19.96 13.66 8.21
C ALA A 82 -18.96 13.28 9.31
N PHE A 83 -19.15 13.81 10.52
CA PHE A 83 -18.24 13.56 11.63
C PHE A 83 -18.36 12.13 12.17
N HIS A 84 -19.53 11.52 12.12
CA HIS A 84 -19.70 10.09 12.43
C HIS A 84 -18.92 9.21 11.44
N GLN A 85 -18.85 9.59 10.15
CA GLN A 85 -17.99 8.87 9.21
C GLN A 85 -16.50 9.05 9.53
N PHE A 86 -16.09 10.25 9.94
CA PHE A 86 -14.72 10.50 10.40
C PHE A 86 -14.36 9.67 11.64
N GLU A 87 -15.32 9.43 12.53
CA GLU A 87 -15.13 8.54 13.67
C GLU A 87 -14.94 7.09 13.26
N GLN A 88 -15.81 6.58 12.38
CA GLN A 88 -15.73 5.21 11.86
C GLN A 88 -14.42 4.94 11.13
N TRP A 89 -13.82 6.00 10.61
CA TRP A 89 -12.51 5.98 9.99
C TRP A 89 -11.39 5.86 11.02
N GLY A 90 -11.52 6.49 12.19
CA GLY A 90 -10.56 6.37 13.27
C GLY A 90 -10.68 5.05 14.03
N CYS A 91 -9.80 4.87 15.01
CA CYS A 91 -10.00 3.92 16.10
C CYS A 91 -9.77 4.64 17.43
N ILE A 92 -10.04 3.97 18.56
CA ILE A 92 -9.87 4.53 19.90
C ILE A 92 -8.45 5.11 20.11
N GLU A 93 -7.46 4.54 19.43
CA GLU A 93 -6.03 4.89 19.54
C GLU A 93 -5.53 5.78 18.39
N ASP A 94 -6.35 6.00 17.35
CA ASP A 94 -5.97 6.71 16.14
C ASP A 94 -7.08 7.66 15.66
N GLY A 95 -7.04 8.89 16.19
CA GLY A 95 -7.94 9.98 15.79
C GLY A 95 -7.53 10.70 14.50
N ASP A 96 -6.40 10.32 13.88
CA ASP A 96 -5.83 11.03 12.73
C ASP A 96 -6.13 10.33 11.39
N ALA A 97 -7.32 9.77 11.28
CA ALA A 97 -7.78 9.04 10.09
C ALA A 97 -8.28 9.94 8.95
N VAL A 98 -8.40 11.25 9.22
CA VAL A 98 -8.84 12.29 8.30
C VAL A 98 -7.64 13.17 7.98
N ASP A 99 -7.27 13.29 6.71
CA ASP A 99 -6.31 14.29 6.26
C ASP A 99 -7.04 15.64 6.07
N ILE A 100 -6.44 16.68 6.64
CA ILE A 100 -6.98 18.04 6.62
C ILE A 100 -5.83 18.94 6.18
N SER A 101 -6.09 19.77 5.17
CA SER A 101 -5.09 20.70 4.65
C SER A 101 -5.72 22.05 4.32
N ILE A 102 -5.00 23.11 4.66
CA ILE A 102 -5.39 24.50 4.41
C ILE A 102 -4.38 25.10 3.44
N LEU A 103 -4.85 25.65 2.32
CA LEU A 103 -4.01 26.41 1.38
C LEU A 103 -4.34 27.90 1.48
N LEU A 104 -3.43 28.69 2.02
CA LEU A 104 -3.51 30.15 2.08
C LEU A 104 -3.22 30.74 0.71
N LYS A 105 -4.13 31.57 0.21
CA LYS A 105 -4.01 32.23 -1.09
C LYS A 105 -3.46 33.65 -0.97
N LYS A 106 -2.90 34.14 -2.07
CA LYS A 106 -2.37 35.51 -2.18
C LYS A 106 -3.43 36.59 -2.02
N ASP A 107 -4.67 36.29 -2.42
CA ASP A 107 -5.80 37.22 -2.37
C ASP A 107 -6.42 37.37 -0.97
N GLY A 108 -5.88 36.66 0.04
CA GLY A 108 -6.37 36.69 1.41
C GLY A 108 -7.48 35.67 1.70
N THR A 109 -7.90 34.89 0.72
CA THR A 109 -8.78 33.72 0.90
C THR A 109 -7.97 32.48 1.25
N TYR A 110 -8.66 31.38 1.56
CA TYR A 110 -8.01 30.08 1.67
C TYR A 110 -8.93 28.92 1.24
N ASP A 111 -8.33 27.82 0.78
CA ASP A 111 -9.04 26.58 0.48
C ASP A 111 -8.84 25.58 1.62
N LEU A 112 -9.94 25.05 2.17
CA LEU A 112 -9.93 23.95 3.13
C LEU A 112 -10.19 22.64 2.39
N TRP A 113 -9.26 21.70 2.49
CA TRP A 113 -9.37 20.35 1.96
C TRP A 113 -9.55 19.36 3.10
N VAL A 114 -10.55 18.47 2.97
CA VAL A 114 -10.84 17.38 3.91
C VAL A 114 -10.99 16.09 3.13
N GLY A 115 -10.30 15.04 3.55
CA GLY A 115 -10.40 13.73 2.95
C GLY A 115 -9.86 12.63 3.85
N PRO A 116 -9.93 11.37 3.41
CA PRO A 116 -9.32 10.26 4.15
C PRO A 116 -7.78 10.35 4.08
N GLU A 117 -7.10 10.07 5.20
CA GLU A 117 -5.66 9.87 5.18
C GLU A 117 -5.34 8.53 4.47
N VAL A 118 -4.49 8.59 3.44
CA VAL A 118 -4.26 7.51 2.47
C VAL A 118 -3.60 6.30 3.11
N HIS A 119 -2.57 6.50 3.94
CA HIS A 119 -1.83 5.39 4.54
C HIS A 119 -2.72 4.61 5.51
N ARG A 120 -3.46 5.31 6.37
CA ARG A 120 -4.44 4.74 7.28
C ARG A 120 -5.57 4.08 6.52
N LEU A 121 -6.01 4.64 5.39
CA LEU A 121 -7.01 3.98 4.53
C LEU A 121 -6.51 2.60 4.10
N PHE A 122 -5.26 2.48 3.66
CA PHE A 122 -4.68 1.17 3.31
C PHE A 122 -4.68 0.22 4.50
N TYR A 123 -4.23 0.66 5.68
CA TYR A 123 -4.22 -0.20 6.88
C TYR A 123 -5.62 -0.70 7.28
N ARG A 124 -6.66 0.11 7.08
CA ARG A 124 -8.04 -0.24 7.42
C ARG A 124 -8.70 -1.16 6.40
N THR A 125 -8.34 -1.04 5.12
CA THR A 125 -9.01 -1.72 4.01
C THR A 125 -8.25 -2.94 3.49
N LEU A 126 -6.93 -2.98 3.67
CA LEU A 126 -6.06 -4.01 3.14
C LEU A 126 -5.28 -4.68 4.27
N PRO A 127 -5.66 -5.91 4.68
CA PRO A 127 -4.83 -6.74 5.53
C PRO A 127 -3.44 -6.90 4.92
N ASN A 128 -2.40 -6.73 5.73
CA ASN A 128 -1.00 -6.75 5.30
C ASN A 128 -0.72 -5.78 4.14
N ALA A 129 -1.21 -4.53 4.23
CA ALA A 129 -1.04 -3.47 3.22
C ALA A 129 0.37 -3.35 2.62
N GLY A 130 1.42 -3.71 3.36
CA GLY A 130 2.80 -3.73 2.88
C GLY A 130 3.17 -4.83 1.88
N LEU A 131 2.30 -5.83 1.69
CA LEU A 131 2.44 -6.91 0.70
C LEU A 131 1.73 -6.63 -0.63
N HIS A 132 1.15 -5.43 -0.78
CA HIS A 132 0.35 -5.05 -1.93
C HIS A 132 0.90 -3.79 -2.59
N ARG A 133 0.87 -3.76 -3.93
CA ARG A 133 1.00 -2.51 -4.68
C ARG A 133 -0.35 -1.81 -4.63
N SER A 134 -0.49 -0.91 -3.67
CA SER A 134 -1.78 -0.30 -3.34
C SER A 134 -2.01 1.00 -4.11
N LEU A 135 -3.20 1.15 -4.69
CA LEU A 135 -3.73 2.39 -5.25
C LEU A 135 -4.83 2.89 -4.33
N ALA A 136 -4.85 4.18 -4.02
CA ALA A 136 -5.96 4.78 -3.28
C ALA A 136 -6.84 5.58 -4.23
N LEU A 137 -8.14 5.31 -4.22
CA LEU A 137 -9.14 6.16 -4.84
C LEU A 137 -9.91 6.86 -3.71
N ASN A 138 -9.64 8.16 -3.57
CA ASN A 138 -10.21 8.98 -2.52
C ASN A 138 -11.07 10.08 -3.11
N VAL A 139 -12.22 10.30 -2.49
CA VAL A 139 -12.97 11.55 -2.65
C VAL A 139 -12.51 12.51 -1.57
N SER A 140 -12.42 13.78 -1.93
CA SER A 140 -12.16 14.87 -1.00
C SER A 140 -13.27 15.91 -1.11
N TRP A 141 -13.42 16.67 -0.04
CA TRP A 141 -14.29 17.83 0.01
C TRP A 141 -13.41 19.07 0.15
N ILE A 142 -13.61 20.04 -0.74
CA ILE A 142 -12.90 21.30 -0.73
C ILE A 142 -13.89 22.44 -0.61
N LYS A 143 -13.57 23.40 0.26
CA LYS A 143 -14.33 24.63 0.42
C LYS A 143 -13.39 25.83 0.43
N ARG A 144 -13.63 26.76 -0.50
CA ARG A 144 -13.02 28.10 -0.45
C ARG A 144 -13.73 28.95 0.59
N LEU A 145 -12.94 29.59 1.45
CA LEU A 145 -13.41 30.61 2.38
C LEU A 145 -12.89 31.98 1.98
N ASP A 146 -13.79 32.96 1.97
CA ASP A 146 -13.55 34.29 1.42
C ASP A 146 -12.65 35.19 2.30
N SER A 147 -12.29 34.73 3.50
CA SER A 147 -11.42 35.47 4.41
C SER A 147 -10.54 34.56 5.25
N THR A 148 -9.32 35.02 5.51
CA THR A 148 -8.35 34.35 6.38
C THR A 148 -8.23 35.09 7.70
N HIS A 149 -8.57 34.43 8.80
CA HIS A 149 -8.37 34.95 10.15
C HIS A 149 -6.90 34.80 10.58
N GLU A 150 -6.38 35.72 11.40
CA GLU A 150 -4.99 35.71 11.89
C GLU A 150 -4.60 34.38 12.54
N MET A 151 -5.50 33.81 13.34
CA MET A 151 -5.29 32.50 13.97
C MET A 151 -4.97 31.37 12.96
N VAL A 152 -5.46 31.42 11.71
CA VAL A 152 -5.08 30.43 10.69
C VAL A 152 -3.63 30.61 10.23
N ARG A 153 -3.16 31.86 10.20
CA ARG A 153 -1.75 32.17 9.91
C ARG A 153 -0.85 31.72 11.07
N ASP A 154 -1.28 31.96 12.31
CA ASP A 154 -0.57 31.47 13.50
C ASP A 154 -0.53 29.95 13.56
N LEU A 155 -1.61 29.30 13.12
CA LEU A 155 -1.70 27.84 13.04
C LEU A 155 -0.63 27.24 12.13
N LYS A 156 -0.23 27.94 11.06
CA LYS A 156 0.91 27.52 10.22
C LYS A 156 2.18 27.38 11.05
N ASN A 157 2.50 28.39 11.87
CA ASN A 157 3.68 28.39 12.72
C ASN A 157 3.58 27.31 13.81
N TYR A 158 2.39 27.13 14.37
CA TYR A 158 2.12 26.07 15.35
C TYR A 158 2.36 24.66 14.77
N CYS A 159 1.87 24.41 13.55
CA CYS A 159 2.02 23.12 12.85
C CYS A 159 3.44 22.85 12.33
N ALA A 160 4.36 23.82 12.41
CA ALA A 160 5.77 23.61 12.07
C ALA A 160 6.58 22.95 13.21
N THR A 161 5.98 22.76 14.39
CA THR A 161 6.63 22.10 15.53
C THR A 161 6.59 20.57 15.40
N ALA A 162 7.30 19.82 16.25
CA ALA A 162 7.34 18.34 16.14
C ALA A 162 6.06 17.64 16.60
N PHE A 163 5.21 18.31 17.38
CA PHE A 163 3.97 17.75 17.92
C PHE A 163 2.92 18.86 18.07
N HIS A 164 1.90 18.84 17.20
CA HIS A 164 0.96 19.96 17.06
C HIS A 164 -0.50 19.46 17.03
N PRO A 165 -1.05 19.05 18.18
CA PRO A 165 -2.45 18.67 18.27
C PRO A 165 -3.39 19.85 17.97
N VAL A 166 -4.37 19.62 17.11
CA VAL A 166 -5.43 20.59 16.78
C VAL A 166 -6.78 19.92 16.96
N LYS A 167 -7.67 20.55 17.74
CA LYS A 167 -9.03 20.04 17.93
C LYS A 167 -9.89 20.42 16.72
N PHE A 168 -10.54 19.43 16.13
CA PHE A 168 -11.43 19.63 15.00
C PHE A 168 -12.88 19.37 15.42
N LEU A 169 -13.71 20.40 15.33
CA LEU A 169 -15.09 20.42 15.84
C LEU A 169 -16.11 20.75 14.74
N ALA A 170 -17.39 20.62 15.10
CA ALA A 170 -18.51 21.08 14.30
C ALA A 170 -19.35 22.10 15.09
N ALA A 171 -19.75 23.17 14.41
CA ALA A 171 -20.65 24.17 14.92
C ALA A 171 -21.77 24.45 13.91
N THR A 172 -22.90 24.91 14.41
CA THR A 172 -24.05 25.31 13.62
C THR A 172 -24.31 26.79 13.81
N CYS A 173 -24.84 27.43 12.79
CA CYS A 173 -25.37 28.79 12.90
C CYS A 173 -26.72 28.86 12.19
N ASP A 174 -27.54 29.80 12.64
CA ASP A 174 -28.77 30.13 11.93
C ASP A 174 -28.38 30.87 10.62
N PRO A 175 -28.79 30.38 9.44
CA PRO A 175 -28.51 31.07 8.17
C PRO A 175 -29.02 32.51 8.13
N ALA A 176 -30.05 32.86 8.91
CA ALA A 176 -30.56 34.22 9.02
C ALA A 176 -29.72 35.12 9.95
N ARG A 177 -28.83 34.54 10.76
CA ARG A 177 -28.01 35.23 11.77
C ARG A 177 -26.61 34.61 11.88
N THR A 178 -25.80 34.79 10.85
CA THR A 178 -24.37 34.42 10.81
C THR A 178 -23.52 35.36 11.66
N THR A 179 -23.79 35.41 12.96
CA THR A 179 -23.00 36.16 13.94
C THR A 179 -22.31 35.20 14.90
N PRO A 180 -21.16 35.57 15.49
CA PRO A 180 -20.48 34.72 16.46
C PRO A 180 -21.37 34.31 17.65
N GLN A 181 -22.28 35.19 18.10
CA GLN A 181 -23.22 34.88 19.19
C GLN A 181 -24.32 33.88 18.78
N GLY A 182 -24.55 33.70 17.48
CA GLY A 182 -25.51 32.74 16.94
C GLY A 182 -24.95 31.34 16.74
N MET A 183 -23.65 31.13 16.95
CA MET A 183 -23.01 29.83 16.78
C MET A 183 -23.32 28.91 17.97
N ARG A 184 -23.65 27.65 17.67
CA ARG A 184 -23.94 26.61 18.66
C ARG A 184 -23.14 25.37 18.34
N THR A 185 -22.59 24.73 19.36
CA THR A 185 -21.97 23.42 19.20
C THR A 185 -23.00 22.40 18.73
N VAL A 186 -22.58 21.51 17.84
CA VAL A 186 -23.42 20.39 17.41
C VAL A 186 -23.55 19.41 18.59
N GLN A 187 -24.79 19.11 18.98
CA GLN A 187 -25.06 18.15 20.06
C GLN A 187 -24.80 16.72 19.58
N GLY A 188 -24.35 15.84 20.48
CA GLY A 188 -24.09 14.42 20.17
C GLY A 188 -22.71 14.12 19.61
N TRP A 189 -21.84 15.12 19.42
CA TRP A 189 -20.48 14.93 18.93
C TRP A 189 -19.45 15.80 19.66
N LYS A 190 -18.28 15.25 19.97
CA LYS A 190 -17.21 15.93 20.74
C LYS A 190 -16.03 16.44 19.90
N GLY A 191 -16.03 16.16 18.60
CA GLY A 191 -14.89 16.40 17.73
C GLY A 191 -13.80 15.34 17.85
N PHE A 192 -12.70 15.55 17.13
CA PHE A 192 -11.51 14.72 17.21
C PHE A 192 -10.25 15.58 17.27
N VAL A 193 -9.11 14.97 17.59
CA VAL A 193 -7.81 15.65 17.62
C VAL A 193 -7.01 15.22 16.40
N LYS A 194 -6.54 16.20 15.64
CA LYS A 194 -5.65 16.03 14.49
C LYS A 194 -4.22 16.28 14.94
N PHE A 195 -3.29 15.43 14.53
CA PHE A 195 -1.86 15.63 14.80
C PHE A 195 -1.12 16.10 13.55
N ASP A 196 -1.52 15.69 12.35
CA ASP A 196 -0.86 16.07 11.09
C ASP A 196 -1.65 17.10 10.26
N LEU A 197 -2.10 18.21 10.85
CA LEU A 197 -2.72 19.30 10.09
C LEU A 197 -1.67 20.02 9.25
N ARG A 198 -1.94 20.24 7.96
CA ARG A 198 -1.04 20.98 7.07
C ARG A 198 -1.63 22.35 6.72
N VAL A 199 -0.85 23.41 6.92
CA VAL A 199 -1.17 24.77 6.47
C VAL A 199 -0.08 25.22 5.51
N LEU A 200 -0.45 25.47 4.25
CA LEU A 200 0.44 25.73 3.14
C LEU A 200 0.20 27.14 2.60
N ASP A 201 1.23 27.74 2.01
CA ASP A 201 1.08 28.95 1.19
C ASP A 201 1.13 28.59 -0.30
N GLU A 202 0.27 29.24 -1.08
CA GLU A 202 0.19 29.09 -2.53
C GLU A 202 1.53 29.38 -3.25
N ASN A 203 2.37 30.24 -2.68
CA ASN A 203 3.70 30.54 -3.24
C ASN A 203 4.66 29.36 -3.15
N ASP A 204 4.59 28.62 -2.04
CA ASP A 204 5.52 27.53 -1.74
C ASP A 204 5.03 26.21 -2.37
N HIS A 205 3.72 26.10 -2.60
CA HIS A 205 3.06 24.90 -3.10
C HIS A 205 2.09 25.20 -4.27
N PRO A 206 2.55 25.84 -5.36
CA PRO A 206 1.68 26.21 -6.48
C PRO A 206 1.10 24.99 -7.21
N ASP A 207 1.79 23.85 -7.11
CA ASP A 207 1.46 22.62 -7.83
C ASP A 207 0.87 21.50 -6.96
N ASP A 208 0.39 21.81 -5.74
CA ASP A 208 -0.16 20.77 -4.87
C ASP A 208 -1.43 20.16 -5.51
N PRO A 209 -1.42 18.86 -5.84
CA PRO A 209 -2.49 18.22 -6.58
C PRO A 209 -3.83 18.22 -5.82
N ARG A 210 -3.82 18.45 -4.50
CA ARG A 210 -5.02 18.54 -3.66
C ARG A 210 -5.80 19.83 -3.89
N PHE A 211 -5.23 20.83 -4.56
CA PHE A 211 -5.86 22.14 -4.78
C PHE A 211 -5.99 22.53 -6.26
N GLN A 212 -5.63 21.63 -7.19
CA GLN A 212 -5.65 21.87 -8.64
C GLN A 212 -6.98 21.46 -9.32
N PHE A 213 -8.10 22.13 -8.98
CA PHE A 213 -9.42 21.79 -9.54
C PHE A 213 -9.85 22.66 -10.73
N ASP A 214 -9.37 23.89 -10.79
CA ASP A 214 -9.76 24.87 -11.82
C ASP A 214 -8.88 24.79 -13.07
N ALA A 215 -7.87 23.92 -13.07
CA ALA A 215 -7.11 23.65 -14.28
C ALA A 215 -8.05 23.02 -15.32
N PRO A 216 -8.13 23.54 -16.56
CA PRO A 216 -8.93 22.90 -17.60
C PRO A 216 -8.54 21.44 -17.63
N ALA A 217 -9.54 20.55 -17.57
CA ALA A 217 -9.33 19.11 -17.59
C ALA A 217 -8.44 18.79 -18.79
N ARG A 218 -7.12 18.76 -18.56
CA ARG A 218 -6.20 18.20 -19.52
C ARG A 218 -6.77 16.81 -19.71
N LYS A 219 -7.00 16.40 -20.96
CA LYS A 219 -7.12 14.98 -21.29
C LYS A 219 -5.82 14.36 -20.78
N ARG A 220 -5.77 14.05 -19.49
CA ARG A 220 -4.78 13.20 -18.91
C ARG A 220 -5.19 11.89 -19.53
N ASP A 221 -4.48 11.52 -20.60
CA ASP A 221 -4.45 10.14 -21.02
C ASP A 221 -4.31 9.34 -19.72
N ILE A 222 -5.21 8.37 -19.53
CA ILE A 222 -5.10 7.44 -18.40
C ILE A 222 -3.64 7.02 -18.42
N PRO A 223 -2.83 7.39 -17.40
CA PRO A 223 -1.40 7.18 -17.49
C PRO A 223 -1.20 5.72 -17.84
N ASN A 224 -0.46 5.46 -18.92
CA ASN A 224 0.00 4.11 -19.16
C ASN A 224 0.59 3.63 -17.85
N GLU A 225 0.20 2.42 -17.48
CA GLU A 225 0.62 1.79 -16.25
C GLU A 225 2.12 2.01 -16.08
N PRO A 226 2.58 2.68 -15.02
CA PRO A 226 4.01 2.90 -14.87
C PRO A 226 4.66 1.54 -14.65
N ASP A 227 5.46 1.14 -15.63
CA ASP A 227 6.37 0.00 -15.53
C ASP A 227 7.15 0.15 -14.24
N ILE A 228 7.10 -0.87 -13.38
CA ILE A 228 7.87 -0.86 -12.14
C ILE A 228 9.33 -0.98 -12.55
N SER A 229 10.15 -0.02 -12.12
CA SER A 229 11.58 -0.09 -12.38
C SER A 229 12.17 -1.34 -11.70
N PRO A 230 13.23 -1.94 -12.25
CA PRO A 230 13.90 -3.08 -11.60
C PRO A 230 14.33 -2.78 -10.15
N SER A 231 14.76 -1.55 -9.85
CA SER A 231 15.10 -1.11 -8.50
C SER A 231 13.89 -1.04 -7.57
N ASP A 232 12.72 -0.63 -8.07
CA ASP A 232 11.50 -0.66 -7.27
C ASP A 232 11.04 -2.11 -7.03
N LEU A 233 11.17 -3.00 -8.00
CA LEU A 233 10.94 -4.45 -7.81
C LEU A 233 11.89 -5.01 -6.74
N SER A 234 13.18 -4.64 -6.78
CA SER A 234 14.18 -5.01 -5.77
C SER A 234 13.74 -4.60 -4.37
N ARG A 235 13.36 -3.33 -4.19
CA ARG A 235 12.87 -2.78 -2.91
C ARG A 235 11.58 -3.44 -2.44
N LEU A 236 10.62 -3.67 -3.34
CA LEU A 236 9.38 -4.36 -3.01
C LEU A 236 9.63 -5.82 -2.60
N ARG A 237 10.57 -6.51 -3.24
CA ARG A 237 10.97 -7.87 -2.88
C ARG A 237 11.52 -7.92 -1.47
N GLU A 238 12.50 -7.08 -1.15
CA GLU A 238 13.08 -7.00 0.21
C GLU A 238 11.99 -6.73 1.25
N ARG A 239 11.08 -5.79 0.97
CA ARG A 239 9.94 -5.51 1.83
C ARG A 239 9.01 -6.73 2.01
N THR A 240 8.69 -7.44 0.94
CA THR A 240 7.87 -8.68 1.01
C THR A 240 8.58 -9.72 1.88
N LEU A 241 9.88 -9.93 1.69
CA LEU A 241 10.67 -10.88 2.45
C LEU A 241 10.71 -10.52 3.94
N ASP A 242 10.82 -9.23 4.27
CA ASP A 242 10.86 -8.76 5.66
C ASP A 242 9.52 -8.88 6.38
N ILE A 243 8.42 -8.62 5.67
CA ILE A 243 7.08 -8.67 6.26
C ILE A 243 6.57 -10.11 6.36
N ALA A 244 6.70 -10.89 5.29
CA ALA A 244 6.06 -12.21 5.19
C ALA A 244 6.99 -13.38 5.56
N PHE A 245 8.31 -13.20 5.45
CA PHE A 245 9.29 -14.30 5.60
C PHE A 245 10.54 -13.96 6.45
N PRO A 246 10.44 -13.23 7.58
CA PRO A 246 11.59 -12.84 8.39
C PRO A 246 12.41 -14.02 8.94
N VAL A 247 11.76 -15.11 9.35
CA VAL A 247 12.39 -16.32 9.90
C VAL A 247 13.09 -17.11 8.79
N SER A 248 12.44 -17.32 7.64
CA SER A 248 13.05 -18.01 6.49
C SER A 248 14.28 -17.26 6.00
N ARG A 249 14.21 -15.93 5.91
CA ARG A 249 15.34 -15.07 5.55
C ARG A 249 16.52 -15.29 6.49
N GLU A 250 16.28 -15.25 7.79
CA GLU A 250 17.32 -15.46 8.80
C GLU A 250 17.90 -16.89 8.78
N ARG A 251 17.06 -17.90 8.52
CA ARG A 251 17.52 -19.30 8.40
C ARG A 251 18.46 -19.48 7.22
N VAL A 252 18.15 -18.88 6.06
CA VAL A 252 19.04 -18.91 4.89
C VAL A 252 20.35 -18.19 5.19
N ARG A 253 20.31 -17.01 5.83
CA ARG A 253 21.50 -16.24 6.24
C ARG A 253 22.45 -17.02 7.14
N ARG A 254 21.91 -17.78 8.09
CA ARG A 254 22.70 -18.60 9.02
C ARG A 254 23.18 -19.92 8.43
N SER A 255 22.73 -20.27 7.23
CA SER A 255 23.13 -21.49 6.53
C SER A 255 24.33 -21.24 5.62
N ASN A 256 24.99 -22.31 5.18
CA ASN A 256 26.02 -22.24 4.13
C ASN A 256 25.43 -22.26 2.71
N LEU A 257 24.12 -22.11 2.55
CA LEU A 257 23.45 -22.32 1.26
C LEU A 257 23.92 -21.34 0.17
N LEU A 258 24.14 -20.06 0.50
CA LEU A 258 24.68 -19.10 -0.46
C LEU A 258 26.05 -19.51 -1.00
N ALA A 259 26.95 -19.94 -0.11
CA ALA A 259 28.27 -20.42 -0.50
C ALA A 259 28.18 -21.68 -1.37
N ASN A 260 27.31 -22.61 -1.00
CA ASN A 260 27.08 -23.84 -1.76
C ASN A 260 26.50 -23.57 -3.17
N VAL A 261 25.56 -22.64 -3.28
CA VAL A 261 24.99 -22.23 -4.59
C VAL A 261 26.05 -21.53 -5.44
N ARG A 262 26.85 -20.62 -4.87
CA ARG A 262 27.93 -19.93 -5.61
C ARG A 262 29.04 -20.87 -6.08
N ALA A 263 29.22 -22.02 -5.44
CA ALA A 263 30.17 -23.04 -5.87
C ALA A 263 29.72 -23.78 -7.14
N ILE A 264 28.44 -23.67 -7.54
CA ILE A 264 27.93 -24.24 -8.79
C ILE A 264 28.39 -23.39 -9.98
N THR A 265 28.94 -24.04 -11.00
CA THR A 265 29.42 -23.37 -12.22
C THR A 265 28.34 -22.47 -12.84
N GLY A 266 28.65 -21.17 -12.96
CA GLY A 266 27.76 -20.16 -13.54
C GLY A 266 26.89 -19.40 -12.53
N PHE A 267 26.96 -19.74 -11.24
CA PHE A 267 26.21 -19.09 -10.16
C PHE A 267 27.09 -18.21 -9.25
N ASP A 268 28.31 -17.88 -9.68
CA ASP A 268 29.29 -17.10 -8.92
C ASP A 268 28.79 -15.69 -8.52
N LEU A 269 27.91 -15.11 -9.33
CA LEU A 269 27.35 -13.77 -9.15
C LEU A 269 26.02 -13.73 -8.37
N VAL A 270 25.52 -14.86 -7.90
CA VAL A 270 24.26 -14.92 -7.15
C VAL A 270 24.38 -14.13 -5.84
N LYS A 271 23.35 -13.36 -5.51
CA LYS A 271 23.26 -12.58 -4.26
C LYS A 271 22.39 -13.30 -3.23
N GLU A 272 22.56 -12.96 -1.95
CA GLU A 272 21.83 -13.57 -0.83
C GLU A 272 20.32 -13.52 -1.03
N VAL A 273 19.78 -12.35 -1.40
CA VAL A 273 18.33 -12.14 -1.61
C VAL A 273 17.75 -13.11 -2.66
N GLN A 274 18.52 -13.48 -3.69
CA GLN A 274 18.10 -14.44 -4.70
C GLN A 274 17.98 -15.85 -4.13
N VAL A 275 18.92 -16.24 -3.25
CA VAL A 275 18.86 -17.54 -2.54
C VAL A 275 17.67 -17.58 -1.58
N VAL A 276 17.45 -16.50 -0.84
CA VAL A 276 16.30 -16.37 0.07
C VAL A 276 15.00 -16.51 -0.70
N GLN A 277 14.81 -15.73 -1.76
CA GLN A 277 13.61 -15.81 -2.59
C GLN A 277 13.41 -17.21 -3.19
N ALA A 278 14.46 -17.82 -3.74
CA ALA A 278 14.38 -19.13 -4.34
C ALA A 278 13.95 -20.21 -3.33
N VAL A 279 14.50 -20.19 -2.12
CA VAL A 279 14.11 -21.11 -1.04
C VAL A 279 12.63 -20.91 -0.65
N ILE A 280 12.19 -19.66 -0.53
CA ILE A 280 10.78 -19.35 -0.23
C ILE A 280 9.87 -19.79 -1.37
N ASN A 281 10.26 -19.58 -2.64
CA ASN A 281 9.50 -20.04 -3.79
C ASN A 281 9.36 -21.57 -3.83
N LEU A 282 10.41 -22.31 -3.48
CA LEU A 282 10.37 -23.77 -3.35
C LEU A 282 9.44 -24.21 -2.21
N MET A 283 9.50 -23.54 -1.06
CA MET A 283 8.62 -23.80 0.07
C MET A 283 7.15 -23.52 -0.28
N LEU A 284 6.86 -22.38 -0.93
CA LEU A 284 5.51 -22.01 -1.35
C LEU A 284 4.98 -22.98 -2.42
N SER A 285 5.84 -23.46 -3.32
CA SER A 285 5.49 -24.48 -4.31
C SER A 285 5.04 -25.77 -3.62
N ASP A 286 5.81 -26.27 -2.65
CA ASP A 286 5.47 -27.46 -1.87
C ASP A 286 4.20 -27.27 -1.03
N TYR A 287 4.03 -26.08 -0.44
CA TYR A 287 2.84 -25.71 0.31
C TYR A 287 1.57 -25.72 -0.54
N LEU A 288 1.63 -25.15 -1.74
CA LEU A 288 0.50 -25.10 -2.68
C LEU A 288 0.20 -26.48 -3.30
N HIS A 289 1.22 -27.29 -3.52
CA HIS A 289 1.08 -28.66 -3.99
C HIS A 289 2.19 -29.54 -3.42
N LYS A 290 1.83 -30.42 -2.48
CA LYS A 290 2.79 -31.28 -1.79
C LYS A 290 3.70 -32.05 -2.74
N GLY A 291 5.00 -31.92 -2.54
CA GLY A 291 6.07 -32.51 -3.34
C GLY A 291 6.30 -31.82 -4.69
N ASP A 292 5.62 -30.72 -4.99
CA ASP A 292 5.92 -29.91 -6.17
C ASP A 292 7.15 -29.04 -5.94
N ARG A 293 7.91 -28.85 -7.00
CA ARG A 293 9.05 -27.94 -7.03
C ARG A 293 8.88 -27.07 -8.26
N HIS A 294 9.17 -25.78 -8.11
CA HIS A 294 9.08 -24.82 -9.21
C HIS A 294 7.66 -24.64 -9.80
N TYR A 295 6.62 -24.80 -8.99
CA TYR A 295 5.22 -24.56 -9.35
C TYR A 295 4.73 -25.35 -10.59
N GLY A 296 5.34 -26.50 -10.88
CA GLY A 296 5.11 -27.27 -12.11
C GLY A 296 3.72 -27.91 -12.20
N ARG A 297 3.06 -28.12 -11.06
CA ARG A 297 1.77 -28.80 -10.94
C ARG A 297 0.59 -27.86 -10.69
N ILE A 298 0.86 -26.57 -10.47
CA ILE A 298 -0.18 -25.57 -10.19
C ILE A 298 -0.85 -25.13 -11.48
N LYS A 299 -2.17 -25.33 -11.55
CA LYS A 299 -3.03 -24.99 -12.70
C LYS A 299 -3.79 -23.68 -12.45
N GLY A 300 -4.28 -23.07 -13.52
CA GLY A 300 -5.09 -21.84 -13.44
C GLY A 300 -4.27 -20.59 -13.10
N ASP A 301 -4.87 -19.67 -12.35
CA ASP A 301 -4.24 -18.44 -11.88
C ASP A 301 -3.30 -18.72 -10.69
N TRP A 302 -2.15 -19.30 -11.03
CA TRP A 302 -1.14 -19.71 -10.06
C TRP A 302 -0.52 -18.51 -9.32
N LYS A 303 -0.43 -17.33 -9.95
CA LYS A 303 0.09 -16.12 -9.29
C LYS A 303 -0.83 -15.66 -8.17
N ARG A 304 -2.14 -15.63 -8.42
CA ARG A 304 -3.13 -15.33 -7.38
C ARG A 304 -3.06 -16.35 -6.25
N SER A 305 -2.93 -17.63 -6.58
CA SER A 305 -2.81 -18.71 -5.59
C SER A 305 -1.55 -18.56 -4.74
N LEU A 306 -0.42 -18.21 -5.36
CA LEU A 306 0.85 -17.92 -4.69
C LEU A 306 0.72 -16.74 -3.73
N TRP A 307 0.18 -15.61 -4.19
CA TRP A 307 0.02 -14.45 -3.32
C TRP A 307 -0.96 -14.70 -2.18
N GLN A 308 -2.00 -15.50 -2.41
CA GLN A 308 -2.87 -15.96 -1.33
C GLN A 308 -2.13 -16.83 -0.31
N ALA A 309 -1.21 -17.70 -0.76
CA ALA A 309 -0.35 -18.45 0.15
C ALA A 309 0.61 -17.54 0.92
N VAL A 310 1.24 -16.55 0.26
CA VAL A 310 2.10 -15.54 0.93
C VAL A 310 1.33 -14.81 2.03
N MET A 311 0.11 -14.32 1.73
CA MET A 311 -0.70 -13.57 2.68
C MET A 311 -1.20 -14.41 3.87
N ASN A 312 -1.43 -15.70 3.65
CA ASN A 312 -1.88 -16.63 4.69
C ASN A 312 -0.72 -17.32 5.42
N HIS A 313 0.52 -17.09 4.97
CA HIS A 313 1.69 -17.69 5.58
C HIS A 313 1.98 -17.05 6.93
N ALA A 314 2.30 -17.89 7.91
CA ALA A 314 2.71 -17.45 9.23
C ALA A 314 3.96 -18.24 9.63
N GLU A 315 5.06 -17.52 9.84
CA GLU A 315 6.30 -18.14 10.27
C GLU A 315 6.34 -18.34 11.78
N ARG A 316 6.90 -19.47 12.18
CA ARG A 316 7.16 -19.80 13.58
C ARG A 316 8.66 -19.85 13.81
N ALA A 317 9.12 -19.05 14.76
CA ALA A 317 10.49 -19.07 15.27
C ALA A 317 10.66 -20.14 16.37
N ASP A 318 10.13 -21.34 16.13
CA ASP A 318 10.15 -22.48 17.07
C ASP A 318 11.46 -23.28 17.03
N GLY A 319 12.30 -23.04 16.03
CA GLY A 319 13.54 -23.77 15.80
C GLY A 319 13.37 -25.14 15.15
N GLU A 320 12.13 -25.56 14.84
CA GLU A 320 11.80 -26.95 14.46
C GLU A 320 11.71 -27.20 12.94
N THR A 321 12.05 -26.23 12.09
CA THR A 321 12.08 -26.44 10.63
C THR A 321 13.32 -25.80 10.01
N GLN A 322 14.24 -26.62 9.52
CA GLN A 322 15.46 -26.14 8.86
C GLN A 322 15.24 -26.07 7.35
N LEU A 323 14.95 -24.86 6.85
CA LEU A 323 15.04 -24.55 5.41
C LEU A 323 16.47 -24.74 4.84
N SER A 324 17.46 -25.03 5.70
CA SER A 324 18.84 -25.34 5.32
C SER A 324 19.02 -26.71 4.64
N ASP A 325 17.99 -27.57 4.60
CA ASP A 325 18.06 -28.89 3.95
C ASP A 325 17.78 -28.84 2.44
N GLN A 326 17.64 -27.63 1.86
CA GLN A 326 17.43 -27.49 0.42
C GLN A 326 18.68 -27.89 -0.36
N ILE A 327 18.48 -28.73 -1.38
CA ILE A 327 19.53 -29.19 -2.29
C ILE A 327 20.02 -27.99 -3.12
N PRO A 328 21.32 -27.62 -3.09
CA PRO A 328 21.84 -26.43 -3.76
C PRO A 328 21.48 -26.35 -5.25
N GLU A 329 21.50 -27.47 -5.98
CA GLU A 329 21.17 -27.54 -7.40
C GLU A 329 19.70 -27.21 -7.67
N VAL A 330 18.81 -27.57 -6.75
CA VAL A 330 17.37 -27.26 -6.85
C VAL A 330 17.15 -25.77 -6.60
N VAL A 331 17.85 -25.20 -5.63
CA VAL A 331 17.83 -23.75 -5.35
C VAL A 331 18.38 -22.98 -6.54
N ALA A 332 19.51 -23.40 -7.09
CA ALA A 332 20.10 -22.82 -8.29
C ALA A 332 19.12 -22.85 -9.47
N LYS A 333 18.40 -23.96 -9.68
CA LYS A 333 17.37 -24.04 -10.72
C LYS A 333 16.21 -23.06 -10.47
N GLN A 334 15.79 -22.89 -9.22
CA GLN A 334 14.75 -21.89 -8.91
C GLN A 334 15.25 -20.46 -9.15
N ILE A 335 16.50 -20.14 -8.80
CA ILE A 335 17.11 -18.82 -9.08
C ILE A 335 17.10 -18.53 -10.58
N GLU A 336 17.47 -19.51 -11.41
CA GLU A 336 17.43 -19.37 -12.87
C GLU A 336 16.02 -19.01 -13.36
N LEU A 337 15.00 -19.72 -12.87
CA LEU A 337 13.61 -19.47 -13.22
C LEU A 337 13.11 -18.11 -12.72
N ASP A 338 13.52 -17.68 -11.53
CA ASP A 338 13.13 -16.39 -10.95
C ASP A 338 13.75 -15.22 -11.71
N VAL A 339 15.02 -15.35 -12.13
CA VAL A 339 15.70 -14.38 -13.01
C VAL A 339 15.03 -14.33 -14.38
N GLU A 340 14.69 -15.48 -14.95
CA GLU A 340 13.93 -15.54 -16.20
C GLU A 340 12.59 -14.79 -16.10
N TYR A 341 11.88 -15.01 -15.00
CA TYR A 341 10.61 -14.34 -14.73
C TYR A 341 10.77 -12.82 -14.66
N ALA A 342 11.72 -12.35 -13.85
CA ALA A 342 11.93 -10.92 -13.62
C ALA A 342 12.35 -10.18 -14.90
N LEU A 343 13.29 -10.74 -15.68
CA LEU A 343 13.69 -10.16 -16.97
C LEU A 343 12.54 -10.20 -17.99
N GLY A 344 11.78 -11.30 -18.04
CA GLY A 344 10.62 -11.42 -18.91
C GLY A 344 9.49 -10.44 -18.58
N SER A 345 9.34 -10.06 -17.30
CA SER A 345 8.38 -9.04 -16.85
C SER A 345 8.69 -7.64 -17.37
N GLN A 346 9.95 -7.37 -17.74
CA GLN A 346 10.41 -6.14 -18.38
C GLN A 346 10.45 -6.25 -19.91
N HIS A 347 9.69 -7.20 -20.48
CA HIS A 347 9.60 -7.45 -21.93
C HIS A 347 10.93 -7.76 -22.62
N LEU A 348 11.92 -8.26 -21.87
CA LEU A 348 13.21 -8.67 -22.43
C LEU A 348 13.12 -10.08 -23.04
N THR A 349 13.62 -10.22 -24.26
CA THR A 349 13.74 -11.52 -24.91
C THR A 349 15.03 -12.20 -24.47
N ILE A 350 14.91 -13.22 -23.62
CA ILE A 350 16.03 -13.93 -22.99
C ILE A 350 16.12 -15.41 -23.41
N ARG A 351 15.44 -15.76 -24.51
CA ARG A 351 15.38 -17.14 -25.00
C ARG A 351 16.77 -17.58 -25.45
N ASP A 352 17.18 -18.77 -25.02
CA ASP A 352 18.47 -19.40 -25.38
C ASP A 352 19.73 -18.65 -24.89
N VAL A 353 19.56 -17.68 -23.97
CA VAL A 353 20.68 -16.97 -23.33
C VAL A 353 21.16 -17.77 -22.10
N PRO A 354 22.47 -18.06 -21.95
CA PRO A 354 23.00 -18.74 -20.77
C PRO A 354 22.65 -18.01 -19.47
N PHE A 355 22.47 -18.75 -18.38
CA PHE A 355 22.14 -18.16 -17.07
C PHE A 355 23.13 -17.07 -16.65
N LYS A 356 24.44 -17.28 -16.85
CA LYS A 356 25.46 -16.29 -16.46
C LYS A 356 25.25 -14.92 -17.12
N GLU A 357 24.87 -14.88 -18.38
CA GLU A 357 24.59 -13.63 -19.10
C GLU A 357 23.29 -12.98 -18.59
N ARG A 358 22.23 -13.77 -18.36
CA ARG A 358 20.98 -13.28 -17.75
C ARG A 358 21.22 -12.71 -16.36
N GLN A 359 22.07 -13.35 -15.56
CA GLN A 359 22.42 -12.89 -14.23
C GLN A 359 23.16 -11.55 -14.28
N ILE A 360 24.08 -11.35 -15.24
CA ILE A 360 24.75 -10.06 -15.43
C ILE A 360 23.73 -8.98 -15.81
N MET A 361 22.82 -9.27 -16.74
CA MET A 361 21.75 -8.33 -17.11
C MET A 361 20.88 -7.96 -15.90
N PHE A 362 20.43 -8.98 -15.16
CA PHE A 362 19.60 -8.83 -13.97
C PHE A 362 20.25 -7.92 -12.92
N LEU A 363 21.54 -8.10 -12.65
CA LEU A 363 22.28 -7.22 -11.74
C LEU A 363 22.45 -5.81 -12.31
N SER A 364 22.85 -5.67 -13.59
CA SER A 364 23.10 -4.35 -14.21
C SER A 364 21.85 -3.48 -14.31
N MET A 365 20.67 -4.09 -14.34
CA MET A 365 19.40 -3.39 -14.40
C MET A 365 18.93 -2.92 -13.02
N GLY A 366 19.56 -3.39 -11.94
CA GLY A 366 19.20 -3.03 -10.57
C GLY A 366 18.09 -3.88 -9.97
N PHE A 367 17.92 -5.14 -10.43
CA PHE A 367 16.97 -6.05 -9.78
C PHE A 367 17.44 -6.54 -8.40
N VAL A 368 18.68 -6.27 -8.02
CA VAL A 368 19.22 -6.51 -6.68
C VAL A 368 20.07 -5.30 -6.31
N ASP A 369 19.86 -4.76 -5.12
CA ASP A 369 20.67 -3.67 -4.58
C ASP A 369 22.08 -4.20 -4.23
N GLU A 370 23.12 -3.39 -4.42
CA GLU A 370 24.52 -3.84 -4.38
C GLU A 370 24.99 -4.43 -3.04
#